data_AF-A0AA37X048-F1
#
_entry.id   AF-A0AA37X048-F1
#
_cell.length_a   1.000
_cell.length_b   1.000
_cell.length_c   1.000
_cell.angle_alpha   90.00
_cell.angle_beta   90.00
_cell.angle_gamma   90.00
#
_symmetry.space_group_name_H-M   'P 1'
#
loop_
_entity.id
_entity.type
_entity.pdbx_description
1 polymer ?
#
loop_
_entity_poly.entity_id
_entity_poly.type
_entity_poly.pdbx_seq_one_letter_code
_entity_poly.pdbx_strand_id
1 'polypeptide(L)' 'MTKFLKLLPRRKTRDEAELEYLNGAVSIYDLECREREIERGRFAQF' A
#
# COMPACT_ATOMS: atom_id res chain seq x y z
N MET A 1 0.24 -34.39 -11.91
CA MET A 1 -0.83 -33.77 -11.11
C MET A 1 -0.18 -33.02 -9.95
N THR A 2 0.16 -31.74 -10.12
CA THR A 2 0.83 -30.94 -9.08
C THR A 2 0.17 -29.57 -9.00
N LYS A 3 -0.95 -29.49 -8.26
CA LYS A 3 -1.74 -28.27 -8.05
C LYS A 3 -1.45 -27.64 -6.68
N PHE A 4 -0.17 -27.42 -6.33
CA PHE A 4 0.23 -26.91 -5.01
C PHE A 4 0.99 -25.57 -5.05
N LEU A 5 0.72 -24.70 -6.03
CA LEU A 5 1.33 -23.36 -6.13
C LEU A 5 0.42 -22.20 -5.64
N LYS A 6 -0.72 -22.49 -5.01
CA LYS A 6 -1.76 -21.47 -4.70
C LYS A 6 -1.77 -20.93 -3.26
N LEU A 7 -0.74 -21.13 -2.44
CA LEU A 7 -0.78 -20.76 -1.02
C LEU A 7 0.39 -19.93 -0.51
N LEU A 8 1.15 -19.29 -1.39
CA LEU A 8 1.98 -18.17 -0.94
C LEU A 8 1.08 -16.94 -0.84
N PRO A 9 0.91 -16.32 0.35
CA PRO A 9 0.19 -15.06 0.45
C PRO A 9 0.89 -14.09 -0.50
N ARG A 10 0.11 -13.56 -1.45
CA ARG A 10 0.60 -12.58 -2.42
C ARG A 10 1.18 -11.43 -1.59
N ARG A 11 2.50 -11.27 -1.60
CA ARG A 11 3.14 -10.14 -0.92
C ARG A 11 2.54 -8.91 -1.56
N LYS A 12 1.82 -8.12 -0.75
CA LYS A 12 1.27 -6.84 -1.17
C LYS A 12 2.43 -6.03 -1.73
N THR A 13 2.25 -5.36 -2.86
CA THR A 13 3.30 -4.51 -3.43
C THR A 13 3.29 -3.15 -2.73
N ARG A 14 4.41 -2.40 -2.82
CA ARG A 14 4.50 -1.06 -2.26
C ARG A 14 3.35 -0.19 -2.76
N ASP A 15 3.10 -0.23 -4.06
CA ASP A 15 2.04 0.53 -4.72
C ASP A 15 0.64 0.15 -4.19
N GLU A 16 0.39 -1.14 -3.90
CA GLU A 16 -0.89 -1.60 -3.32
C GLU A 16 -1.08 -1.10 -1.88
N ALA A 17 -0.01 -0.96 -1.11
CA ALA A 17 -0.06 -0.43 0.25
C ALA A 17 -0.16 1.10 0.28
N GLU A 18 0.55 1.79 -0.60
CA GLU A 18 0.40 3.24 -0.81
C GLU A 18 -1.04 3.58 -1.21
N LEU A 19 -1.62 2.83 -2.15
CA LEU A 19 -2.99 3.04 -2.62
C LEU A 19 -4.03 2.78 -1.52
N GLU A 20 -3.89 1.70 -0.75
CA GLU A 20 -4.76 1.46 0.41
C GLU A 20 -4.65 2.57 1.45
N TYR A 21 -3.43 3.06 1.69
CA TYR A 21 -3.19 4.14 2.61
C TYR A 21 -3.85 5.45 2.17
N LEU A 22 -3.76 5.79 0.89
CA LEU A 22 -4.45 6.95 0.33
C LEU A 22 -5.98 6.79 0.36
N ASN A 23 -6.49 5.59 0.05
CA ASN A 23 -7.92 5.29 0.11
C ASN A 23 -8.53 5.40 1.51
N GLY A 24 -7.72 5.34 2.56
CA GLY A 24 -8.17 5.58 3.93
C GLY A 24 -8.39 7.05 4.28
N ALA A 25 -8.19 7.98 3.34
CA ALA A 25 -8.36 9.41 3.58
C ALA A 25 -9.84 9.79 3.80
N VAL A 26 -10.11 10.60 4.82
CA VAL A 26 -11.48 11.06 5.16
C VAL A 26 -11.82 12.45 4.64
N SER A 27 -10.83 13.17 4.10
CA SER A 27 -10.99 14.50 3.52
C SER A 27 -9.85 14.79 2.54
N ILE A 28 -9.98 15.84 1.73
CA ILE A 28 -8.92 16.31 0.81
C ILE A 28 -7.65 16.69 1.58
N TYR A 29 -7.78 17.37 2.72
CA TYR A 29 -6.63 17.74 3.55
C TYR A 29 -5.90 16.50 4.11
N ASP A 30 -6.66 15.48 4.54
CA ASP A 30 -6.08 14.20 5.00
C ASP A 30 -5.36 13.49 3.84
N LEU A 31 -5.94 13.47 2.64
CA LEU A 31 -5.31 12.90 1.45
C LEU A 31 -3.97 13.58 1.14
N GLU A 32 -3.93 14.92 1.09
CA GLU A 32 -2.69 15.67 0.85
C GLU A 32 -1.63 15.43 1.93
N CYS A 33 -2.05 15.30 3.20
CA CYS A 33 -1.14 14.94 4.29
C CYS A 33 -0.54 13.55 4.07
N ARG A 34 -1.34 12.57 3.68
CA ARG A 34 -0.89 11.20 3.42
C ARG A 34 0.04 11.11 2.21
N GLU A 35 -0.26 11.85 1.14
CA GLU A 35 0.62 11.96 -0.03
C GLU A 35 2.00 12.50 0.37
N ARG A 36 2.05 13.58 1.17
CA ARG A 36 3.32 14.13 1.69
C ARG A 36 4.09 13.13 2.55
N GLU A 37 3.41 12.27 3.30
CA GLU A 37 4.07 11.25 4.10
C GLU A 37 4.63 10.10 3.25
N ILE A 38 3.95 9.74 2.16
CA ILE A 38 4.49 8.82 1.14
C ILE A 38 5.76 9.41 0.52
N GLU A 39 5.71 10.68 0.10
CA GLU A 39 6.88 11.40 -0.45
C GLU A 39 8.04 11.47 0.55
N ARG A 40 7.75 11.60 1.84
CA ARG A 40 8.75 11.56 2.93
C ARG A 40 9.31 10.17 3.20
N GLY A 41 8.83 9.13 2.53
CA GLY A 41 9.34 7.77 2.64
C GLY A 41 8.63 6.92 3.68
N ARG A 42 7.36 7.18 4.02
CA ARG A 42 6.55 6.30 4.90
C ARG A 42 6.59 4.83 4.47
N PHE A 43 6.73 4.57 3.16
CA PHE A 43 6.81 3.22 2.57
C PHE A 43 8.22 2.84 2.10
N ALA A 44 9.27 3.52 2.56
CA ALA A 44 10.65 3.24 2.14
C ALA A 44 11.16 1.85 2.56
N GLN A 45 10.51 1.22 3.56
CA GLN A 45 10.86 -0.11 4.08
C GLN A 45 9.89 -1.22 3.63
N PHE A 46 8.95 -0.90 2.73
CA PHE A 46 7.92 -1.81 2.29
C PHE A 46 8.45 -2.89 1.32
#